data_AF-Q7MF66-F1
#
_entry.id   AF-Q7MF66-F1
#
_cell.length_a   1.000
_cell.length_b   1.000
_cell.length_c   1.000
_cell.angle_alpha   90.00
_cell.angle_beta   90.00
_cell.angle_gamma   90.00
#
_symmetry.space_group_name_H-M   'P 1'
#
loop_
_entity.id
_entity.type
_entity.pdbx_description
1 polymer ?
#
loop_
_entity_poly.entity_id
_entity_poly.type
_entity_poly.pdbx_seq_one_letter_code
_entity_poly.pdbx_strand_id
1 'polypeptide(L)'
;MIWDSVMNIATRILITLLSLGIGFSAFASEENSKPTYQQSASLIKSTYEQQLYTLSPFKEGHYGLRMYRQTLDPKYSAAVWSDMARVASRLNRFAAEVYTPEQIILYSEKRIASYLDDTDERSVRRYTATKHMPEYLYLGVDLLGSMARANEYGLEHKQDARLREVIRRYDFKKYATNPEMIEAWAAQLANQVYWLKQLGEQDVVQAFIDAFRQTYPDAKDKQLNGQQYGNKLYGMTHIIFADSEYYQHQVDEKQHQWIFDYFREHIDTILIRAKEDIIAEVGISFLLAGLGDDPVVEKTRQAIQASIDPERGMIPSVSGDFELESGEHRNVLAIMLLDWQRVNEAPTLQHNPKVFSSMPYGLIADKPAQP
;
A
#
# COMPACT_ATOMS: atom_id res chain seq x y z
N MET A 1 -18.79 -13.89 -91.51
CA MET A 1 -19.52 -12.94 -90.65
C MET A 1 -19.10 -13.17 -89.20
N ILE A 2 -17.79 -13.02 -88.94
CA ILE A 2 -17.12 -13.34 -87.66
C ILE A 2 -16.23 -12.13 -87.33
N TRP A 3 -16.85 -10.95 -87.29
CA TRP A 3 -16.15 -9.66 -87.19
C TRP A 3 -16.88 -8.67 -86.26
N ASP A 4 -17.70 -9.16 -85.32
CA ASP A 4 -18.40 -8.29 -84.34
C ASP A 4 -18.21 -8.72 -82.86
N SER A 5 -17.48 -9.80 -82.57
CA SER A 5 -17.29 -10.26 -81.18
C SER A 5 -15.90 -10.00 -80.58
N VAL A 6 -14.98 -9.35 -81.31
CA VAL A 6 -13.63 -9.07 -80.79
C VAL A 6 -13.49 -7.62 -80.30
N MET A 7 -14.40 -6.72 -80.67
CA MET A 7 -14.31 -5.29 -80.35
C MET A 7 -15.16 -4.86 -79.14
N ASN A 8 -15.57 -5.81 -78.28
CA ASN A 8 -16.32 -5.53 -77.05
C ASN A 8 -15.66 -6.07 -75.77
N ILE A 9 -14.49 -6.71 -75.89
CA ILE A 9 -13.68 -7.16 -74.76
C ILE A 9 -12.53 -6.17 -74.48
N ALA A 10 -11.99 -5.51 -75.51
CA ALA A 10 -10.90 -4.54 -75.34
C ALA A 10 -11.32 -3.23 -74.65
N THR A 11 -12.57 -2.78 -74.81
CA THR A 11 -13.05 -1.53 -74.18
C THR A 11 -13.55 -1.72 -72.76
N ARG A 12 -13.81 -2.97 -72.33
CA ARG A 12 -14.21 -3.28 -70.94
C ARG A 12 -13.04 -3.65 -70.02
N ILE A 13 -11.84 -3.89 -70.56
CA ILE A 13 -10.63 -4.12 -69.75
C ILE A 13 -9.93 -2.80 -69.37
N LEU A 14 -10.15 -1.72 -70.12
CA LEU A 14 -9.53 -0.42 -69.84
C LEU A 14 -10.28 0.43 -68.78
N ILE A 15 -11.56 0.13 -68.50
CA ILE A 15 -12.32 0.82 -67.43
C ILE A 15 -12.18 0.10 -66.08
N THR A 16 -11.81 -1.18 -66.05
CA THR A 16 -11.57 -1.92 -64.80
C THR A 16 -10.15 -1.72 -64.24
N LEU A 17 -9.24 -1.10 -65.01
CA LEU A 17 -7.87 -0.79 -64.57
C LEU A 17 -7.66 0.67 -64.14
N LEU A 18 -8.71 1.51 -64.19
CA LEU A 18 -8.67 2.90 -63.68
C LEU A 18 -9.58 3.14 -62.46
N SER A 19 -10.13 2.09 -61.86
CA SER A 19 -10.83 2.13 -60.57
C SER A 19 -10.09 1.41 -59.44
N LEU A 20 -8.85 0.97 -59.67
CA LEU A 20 -7.98 0.30 -58.69
C LEU A 20 -6.86 1.21 -58.14
N GLY A 21 -7.03 2.53 -58.28
CA GLY A 21 -6.00 3.53 -57.97
C GLY A 21 -6.36 4.55 -56.88
N ILE A 22 -7.36 4.31 -56.05
CA ILE A 22 -7.62 5.09 -54.82
C ILE A 22 -7.85 4.12 -53.66
N GLY A 23 -6.88 3.24 -53.46
CA GLY A 23 -6.78 2.36 -52.29
C GLY A 23 -5.41 2.51 -51.64
N PHE A 24 -4.80 3.70 -51.72
CA PHE A 24 -3.59 4.00 -50.97
C PHE A 24 -3.98 4.60 -49.63
N SER A 25 -3.84 3.74 -48.61
CA SER A 25 -3.25 4.11 -47.34
C SER A 25 -4.01 5.14 -46.52
N ALA A 26 -5.21 4.75 -46.08
CA ALA A 26 -5.47 4.87 -44.65
C ALA A 26 -4.78 3.69 -43.95
N PHE A 27 -3.44 3.66 -43.98
CA PHE A 27 -2.77 3.33 -42.73
C PHE A 27 -3.23 4.48 -41.84
N ALA A 28 -4.30 4.24 -41.08
CA ALA A 28 -4.45 4.95 -39.84
C ALA A 28 -3.06 4.81 -39.22
N SER A 29 -2.34 5.92 -39.14
CA SER A 29 -1.35 6.06 -38.09
C SER A 29 -2.08 5.51 -36.88
N GLU A 30 -1.62 4.38 -36.34
CA GLU A 30 -1.78 4.14 -34.92
C GLU A 30 -1.22 5.42 -34.30
N GLU A 31 -2.09 6.40 -34.07
CA GLU A 31 -1.83 7.35 -33.02
C GLU A 31 -1.60 6.42 -31.84
N ASN A 32 -0.34 6.33 -31.42
CA ASN A 32 0.07 5.79 -30.15
C ASN A 32 -0.66 6.63 -29.09
N SER A 33 -1.97 6.42 -28.96
CA SER A 33 -2.79 7.01 -27.95
C SER A 33 -2.20 6.50 -26.65
N LYS A 34 -1.74 7.43 -25.81
CA LYS A 34 -1.16 7.07 -24.52
C LYS A 34 -2.15 6.12 -23.81
N PRO A 35 -1.66 5.05 -23.17
CA PRO A 35 -2.54 4.13 -22.47
C PRO A 35 -3.39 4.91 -21.45
N THR A 36 -4.64 4.51 -21.26
CA THR A 36 -5.44 5.04 -20.15
C THR A 36 -4.84 4.59 -18.82
N TYR A 37 -5.18 5.27 -17.72
CA TYR A 37 -4.72 4.85 -16.39
C TYR A 37 -5.15 3.41 -16.06
N GLN A 38 -6.36 3.01 -16.46
CA GLN A 38 -6.86 1.65 -16.27
C GLN A 38 -6.06 0.61 -17.09
N GLN A 39 -5.64 0.96 -18.31
CA GLN A 39 -4.77 0.09 -19.12
C GLN A 39 -3.38 -0.05 -18.47
N SER A 40 -2.82 1.04 -17.96
CA SER A 40 -1.56 1.02 -17.20
C SER A 40 -1.65 0.20 -15.91
N ALA A 41 -2.74 0.35 -15.15
CA ALA A 41 -2.99 -0.47 -13.96
C ALA A 41 -3.12 -1.95 -14.32
N SER A 42 -3.84 -2.26 -15.41
CA SER A 42 -4.05 -3.62 -15.90
C SER A 42 -2.74 -4.29 -16.33
N LEU A 43 -1.79 -3.53 -16.90
CA LEU A 43 -0.46 -4.03 -17.23
C LEU A 43 0.29 -4.48 -15.97
N ILE A 44 0.41 -3.60 -14.97
CA ILE A 44 1.09 -3.92 -13.69
C ILE A 44 0.41 -5.09 -12.99
N LYS A 45 -0.92 -5.07 -12.92
CA LYS A 45 -1.73 -6.12 -12.33
C LYS A 45 -1.47 -7.47 -13.00
N SER A 46 -1.40 -7.51 -14.33
CA SER A 46 -1.12 -8.74 -15.07
C SER A 46 0.27 -9.30 -14.79
N THR A 47 1.29 -8.42 -14.70
CA THR A 47 2.67 -8.81 -14.35
C THR A 47 2.73 -9.50 -12.98
N TYR A 48 2.07 -8.91 -11.98
CA TYR A 48 2.06 -9.46 -10.62
C TYR A 48 1.18 -10.71 -10.49
N GLU A 49 -0.03 -10.71 -11.05
CA GLU A 49 -0.96 -11.83 -10.90
C GLU A 49 -0.46 -13.13 -11.56
N GLN A 50 0.31 -13.04 -12.65
CA GLN A 50 0.91 -14.21 -13.30
C GLN A 50 2.00 -14.87 -12.45
N GLN A 51 2.61 -14.14 -11.53
CA GLN A 51 3.77 -14.58 -10.73
C GLN A 51 3.50 -14.47 -9.23
N LEU A 52 2.25 -14.27 -8.82
CA LEU A 52 1.88 -14.00 -7.43
C LEU A 52 2.34 -15.12 -6.48
N TYR A 53 2.31 -16.35 -6.96
CA TYR A 53 2.75 -17.55 -6.22
C TYR A 53 4.26 -17.60 -5.93
N THR A 54 5.06 -16.74 -6.56
CA THR A 54 6.51 -16.64 -6.32
C THR A 54 6.85 -15.71 -5.15
N LEU A 55 5.90 -14.87 -4.73
CA LEU A 55 6.07 -13.96 -3.62
C LEU A 55 6.05 -14.70 -2.28
N SER A 56 6.72 -14.12 -1.27
CA SER A 56 6.58 -14.62 0.09
C SER A 56 5.13 -14.50 0.57
N PRO A 57 4.67 -15.34 1.53
CA PRO A 57 3.32 -15.23 2.09
C PRO A 57 2.95 -13.85 2.61
N PHE A 58 3.94 -13.09 3.09
CA PHE A 58 3.74 -11.71 3.51
C PHE A 58 3.41 -10.80 2.33
N LYS A 59 4.15 -10.89 1.23
CA LYS A 59 3.97 -10.05 0.04
C LYS A 59 2.76 -10.46 -0.79
N GLU A 60 2.52 -11.75 -0.95
CA GLU A 60 1.29 -12.28 -1.54
C GLU A 60 0.06 -11.76 -0.79
N GLY A 61 0.05 -11.91 0.54
CA GLY A 61 -1.05 -11.46 1.39
C GLY A 61 -1.24 -9.94 1.35
N HIS A 62 -0.14 -9.18 1.33
CA HIS A 62 -0.15 -7.72 1.22
C HIS A 62 -0.77 -7.22 -0.08
N TYR A 63 -0.42 -7.84 -1.21
CA TYR A 63 -0.99 -7.58 -2.52
C TYR A 63 -2.47 -7.99 -2.56
N GLY A 64 -2.75 -9.25 -2.21
CA GLY A 64 -4.08 -9.85 -2.31
C GLY A 64 -5.12 -9.14 -1.45
N LEU A 65 -4.76 -8.72 -0.24
CA LEU A 65 -5.68 -7.98 0.63
C LEU A 65 -6.08 -6.63 0.03
N ARG A 66 -5.12 -5.87 -0.51
CA ARG A 66 -5.40 -4.57 -1.15
C ARG A 66 -6.27 -4.73 -2.37
N MET A 67 -5.94 -5.71 -3.22
CA MET A 67 -6.74 -5.97 -4.41
C MET A 67 -8.15 -6.45 -4.05
N TYR A 68 -8.29 -7.30 -3.02
CA TYR A 68 -9.62 -7.69 -2.51
C TYR A 68 -10.39 -6.47 -2.02
N ARG A 69 -9.77 -5.57 -1.25
CA ARG A 69 -10.40 -4.33 -0.76
C ARG A 69 -10.82 -3.40 -1.88
N GLN A 70 -10.13 -3.36 -3.00
CA GLN A 70 -10.52 -2.53 -4.14
C GLN A 70 -11.63 -3.17 -4.98
N THR A 71 -11.58 -4.48 -5.21
CA THR A 71 -12.42 -5.12 -6.24
C THR A 71 -13.47 -6.09 -5.71
N LEU A 72 -13.39 -6.50 -4.45
CA LEU A 72 -14.17 -7.59 -3.84
C LEU A 72 -14.07 -8.93 -4.62
N ASP A 73 -13.01 -9.09 -5.42
CA ASP A 73 -12.86 -10.25 -6.29
C ASP A 73 -12.44 -11.48 -5.45
N PRO A 74 -13.26 -12.54 -5.42
CA PRO A 74 -12.97 -13.73 -4.61
C PRO A 74 -11.69 -14.45 -5.03
N LYS A 75 -11.10 -14.17 -6.20
CA LYS A 75 -9.83 -14.79 -6.60
C LYS A 75 -8.68 -14.50 -5.62
N TYR A 76 -8.73 -13.37 -4.91
CA TYR A 76 -7.69 -13.04 -3.91
C TYR A 76 -7.92 -13.68 -2.54
N SER A 77 -8.99 -14.45 -2.35
CA SER A 77 -9.32 -15.06 -1.05
C SER A 77 -8.20 -15.97 -0.53
N ALA A 78 -7.47 -16.66 -1.42
CA ALA A 78 -6.34 -17.51 -1.05
C ALA A 78 -5.17 -16.68 -0.48
N ALA A 79 -4.85 -15.54 -1.09
CA ALA A 79 -3.82 -14.62 -0.61
C ALA A 79 -4.21 -14.00 0.74
N VAL A 80 -5.48 -13.62 0.91
CA VAL A 80 -6.01 -13.17 2.21
C VAL A 80 -5.86 -14.27 3.26
N TRP A 81 -6.18 -15.53 2.91
CA TRP A 81 -6.02 -16.66 3.81
C TRP A 81 -4.55 -16.91 4.21
N SER A 82 -3.63 -16.76 3.26
CA SER A 82 -2.18 -16.81 3.49
C SER A 82 -1.74 -15.77 4.52
N ASP A 83 -2.23 -14.53 4.41
CA ASP A 83 -1.99 -13.47 5.41
C ASP A 83 -2.58 -13.82 6.79
N MET A 84 -3.84 -14.30 6.83
CA MET A 84 -4.48 -14.74 8.07
C MET A 84 -3.67 -15.84 8.76
N ALA A 85 -3.18 -16.83 8.02
CA ALA A 85 -2.39 -17.93 8.56
C ALA A 85 -1.06 -17.43 9.16
N ARG A 86 -0.40 -16.48 8.48
CA ARG A 86 0.80 -15.81 8.99
C ARG A 86 0.52 -15.04 10.29
N VAL A 87 -0.57 -14.29 10.35
CA VAL A 87 -1.01 -13.56 11.55
C VAL A 87 -1.27 -14.53 12.70
N ALA A 88 -2.04 -15.59 12.46
CA ALA A 88 -2.35 -16.61 13.45
C ALA A 88 -1.08 -17.27 14.00
N SER A 89 -0.15 -17.66 13.12
CA SER A 89 1.13 -18.26 13.51
C SER A 89 1.93 -17.35 14.45
N ARG A 90 1.99 -16.04 14.14
CA ARG A 90 2.69 -15.06 14.98
C ARG A 90 2.00 -14.88 16.34
N LEU A 91 0.68 -14.74 16.37
CA LEU A 91 -0.07 -14.58 17.62
C LEU A 91 -0.02 -15.84 18.50
N ASN A 92 -0.07 -17.03 17.91
CA ASN A 92 0.12 -18.29 18.63
C ASN A 92 1.49 -18.33 19.32
N ARG A 93 2.55 -17.98 18.59
CA ARG A 93 3.91 -17.92 19.14
C ARG A 93 4.00 -16.93 20.30
N PHE A 94 3.48 -15.72 20.15
CA PHE A 94 3.56 -14.71 21.21
C PHE A 94 2.75 -15.09 22.44
N ALA A 95 1.56 -15.68 22.26
CA ALA A 95 0.76 -16.15 23.37
C ALA A 95 1.41 -17.31 24.14
N ALA A 96 2.20 -18.15 23.46
CA ALA A 96 2.84 -19.33 24.05
C ALA A 96 4.25 -19.06 24.61
N GLU A 97 5.07 -18.28 23.90
CA GLU A 97 6.53 -18.25 24.10
C GLU A 97 7.09 -16.87 24.47
N VAL A 98 6.40 -15.78 24.12
CA VAL A 98 6.93 -14.41 24.26
C VAL A 98 5.91 -13.54 24.99
N TYR A 99 5.82 -13.73 26.31
CA TYR A 99 4.78 -13.12 27.15
C TYR A 99 5.31 -12.40 28.40
N THR A 100 6.33 -12.95 29.07
CA THR A 100 6.89 -12.31 30.26
C THR A 100 7.83 -11.15 29.87
N PRO A 101 8.10 -10.19 30.77
CA PRO A 101 9.06 -9.11 30.50
C PRO A 101 10.42 -9.62 30.02
N GLU A 102 10.94 -10.69 30.63
CA GLU A 102 12.24 -11.27 30.27
C GLU A 102 12.22 -11.89 28.86
N GLN A 103 11.14 -12.58 28.51
CA GLN A 103 10.98 -13.15 27.16
C GLN A 103 10.88 -12.05 26.10
N ILE A 104 10.18 -10.96 26.40
CA ILE A 104 10.03 -9.80 25.51
C ILE A 104 11.40 -9.14 25.29
N ILE A 105 12.18 -8.94 26.35
CA ILE A 105 13.53 -8.39 26.25
C ILE A 105 14.41 -9.28 25.36
N LEU A 106 14.48 -10.59 25.63
CA LEU A 106 15.29 -11.53 24.84
C LEU A 106 14.86 -11.58 23.36
N TYR A 107 13.56 -11.59 23.09
CA TYR A 107 13.03 -11.53 21.73
C TYR A 107 13.49 -10.24 21.03
N SER A 108 13.39 -9.12 21.73
CA SER A 108 13.65 -7.79 21.21
C SER A 108 15.14 -7.54 20.96
N GLU A 109 16.01 -8.01 21.86
CA GLU A 109 17.48 -8.00 21.67
C GLU A 109 17.89 -8.82 20.44
N LYS A 110 17.29 -10.01 20.26
CA LYS A 110 17.51 -10.81 19.06
C LYS A 110 17.02 -10.10 17.80
N ARG A 111 15.87 -9.41 17.89
CA ARG A 111 15.25 -8.73 16.76
C ARG A 111 16.04 -7.50 16.32
N ILE A 112 16.56 -6.71 17.26
CA ILE A 112 17.35 -5.51 16.96
C ILE A 112 18.75 -5.86 16.43
N ALA A 113 19.29 -7.01 16.82
CA ALA A 113 20.58 -7.50 16.31
C ALA A 113 20.60 -7.67 14.78
N SER A 114 19.43 -7.83 14.13
CA SER A 114 19.37 -7.91 12.66
C SER A 114 19.79 -6.61 11.97
N TYR A 115 19.86 -5.48 12.68
CA TYR A 115 20.31 -4.20 12.12
C TYR A 115 21.82 -3.98 12.26
N LEU A 116 22.56 -4.85 12.96
CA LEU A 116 23.97 -4.61 13.26
C LEU A 116 24.87 -4.64 12.01
N ASP A 117 24.48 -5.42 11.00
CA ASP A 117 25.23 -5.58 9.76
C ASP A 117 24.73 -4.65 8.63
N ASP A 118 23.67 -3.86 8.88
CA ASP A 118 23.08 -2.97 7.89
C ASP A 118 23.81 -1.62 7.86
N THR A 119 24.14 -1.15 6.65
CA THR A 119 24.83 0.14 6.44
C THR A 119 23.94 1.21 5.83
N ASP A 120 22.72 0.89 5.41
CA ASP A 120 21.83 1.89 4.83
C ASP A 120 21.30 2.87 5.90
N GLU A 121 21.07 4.11 5.49
CA GLU A 121 20.69 5.20 6.40
C GLU A 121 19.43 4.86 7.21
N ARG A 122 18.48 4.10 6.64
CA ARG A 122 17.21 3.78 7.31
C ARG A 122 17.43 2.76 8.42
N SER A 123 18.14 1.67 8.15
CA SER A 123 18.43 0.65 9.16
C SER A 123 19.29 1.21 10.31
N VAL A 124 20.31 2.02 10.00
CA VAL A 124 21.14 2.69 11.02
C VAL A 124 20.31 3.62 11.91
N ARG A 125 19.40 4.39 11.32
CA ARG A 125 18.49 5.28 12.07
C ARG A 125 17.56 4.48 12.99
N ARG A 126 16.97 3.39 12.48
CA ARG A 126 16.10 2.50 13.25
C ARG A 126 16.82 1.83 14.41
N TYR A 127 18.02 1.31 14.17
CA TYR A 127 18.85 0.78 15.24
C TYR A 127 19.12 1.83 16.32
N THR A 128 19.55 3.02 15.91
CA THR A 128 19.92 4.10 16.82
C THR A 128 18.75 4.54 17.69
N ALA A 129 17.56 4.74 17.11
CA ALA A 129 16.36 5.13 17.83
C ALA A 129 15.84 4.04 18.78
N THR A 130 16.07 2.77 18.44
CA THR A 130 15.41 1.63 19.13
C THR A 130 16.31 0.93 20.15
N LYS A 131 17.63 1.09 20.10
CA LYS A 131 18.58 0.35 20.97
C LYS A 131 18.40 0.57 22.46
N HIS A 132 17.80 1.68 22.87
CA HIS A 132 17.51 1.98 24.28
C HIS A 132 16.08 1.63 24.71
N MET A 133 15.27 1.12 23.78
CA MET A 133 13.90 0.66 23.99
C MET A 133 13.57 -0.51 23.04
N PRO A 134 14.38 -1.59 23.07
CA PRO A 134 14.27 -2.66 22.07
C PRO A 134 12.89 -3.32 22.09
N GLU A 135 12.19 -3.31 23.23
CA GLU A 135 10.84 -3.88 23.38
C GLU A 135 9.83 -3.31 22.38
N TYR A 136 10.05 -2.09 21.85
CA TYR A 136 9.24 -1.52 20.79
C TYR A 136 9.10 -2.43 19.56
N LEU A 137 10.16 -3.16 19.19
CA LEU A 137 10.12 -4.06 18.02
C LEU A 137 9.13 -5.20 18.24
N TYR A 138 9.11 -5.77 19.45
CA TYR A 138 8.10 -6.75 19.81
C TYR A 138 6.70 -6.11 19.89
N LEU A 139 6.57 -4.99 20.60
CA LEU A 139 5.28 -4.38 20.92
C LEU A 139 4.58 -3.80 19.69
N GLY A 140 5.20 -2.81 19.04
CA GLY A 140 4.58 -2.03 17.97
C GLY A 140 4.70 -2.70 16.61
N VAL A 141 5.86 -3.26 16.28
CA VAL A 141 6.12 -3.81 14.93
C VAL A 141 5.53 -5.20 14.78
N ASP A 142 5.66 -6.06 15.80
CA ASP A 142 5.30 -7.48 15.66
C ASP A 142 3.95 -7.84 16.30
N LEU A 143 3.74 -7.55 17.58
CA LEU A 143 2.52 -7.95 18.32
C LEU A 143 1.31 -7.11 17.90
N LEU A 144 1.38 -5.79 18.08
CA LEU A 144 0.26 -4.88 17.83
C LEU A 144 -0.21 -4.96 16.37
N GLY A 145 0.71 -4.97 15.40
CA GLY A 145 0.36 -5.10 13.99
C GLY A 145 -0.36 -6.41 13.65
N SER A 146 -0.02 -7.52 14.34
CA SER A 146 -0.76 -8.78 14.15
C SER A 146 -2.12 -8.80 14.82
N MET A 147 -2.25 -8.18 16.00
CA MET A 147 -3.56 -8.03 16.65
C MET A 147 -4.48 -7.14 15.83
N ALA A 148 -3.97 -6.01 15.34
CA ALA A 148 -4.71 -5.10 14.47
C ALA A 148 -5.14 -5.77 13.17
N ARG A 149 -4.25 -6.53 12.51
CA ARG A 149 -4.62 -7.26 11.29
C ARG A 149 -5.69 -8.34 11.54
N ALA A 150 -5.67 -9.02 12.68
CA ALA A 150 -6.76 -9.94 13.03
C ALA A 150 -8.08 -9.17 13.21
N ASN A 151 -8.03 -8.03 13.90
CA ASN A 151 -9.20 -7.19 14.13
C ASN A 151 -9.78 -6.59 12.83
N GLU A 152 -8.94 -6.20 11.86
CA GLU A 152 -9.37 -5.78 10.51
C GLU A 152 -10.21 -6.86 9.79
N TYR A 153 -10.09 -8.14 10.19
CA TYR A 153 -10.88 -9.24 9.65
C TYR A 153 -12.14 -9.56 10.47
N GLY A 154 -12.40 -8.86 11.57
CA GLY A 154 -13.42 -9.24 12.56
C GLY A 154 -13.03 -10.48 13.37
N LEU A 155 -11.73 -10.64 13.64
CA LEU A 155 -11.17 -11.78 14.37
C LEU A 155 -10.31 -11.33 15.55
N GLU A 156 -10.17 -12.22 16.53
CA GLU A 156 -9.21 -12.09 17.62
C GLU A 156 -8.45 -13.40 17.85
N HIS A 157 -7.36 -13.36 18.59
CA HIS A 157 -6.70 -14.59 19.03
C HIS A 157 -7.47 -15.22 20.21
N LYS A 158 -7.54 -16.55 20.31
CA LYS A 158 -8.18 -17.26 21.44
C LYS A 158 -7.61 -16.91 22.83
N GLN A 159 -6.40 -16.34 22.88
CA GLN A 159 -5.75 -15.81 24.10
C GLN A 159 -5.57 -14.28 24.00
N ASP A 160 -6.49 -13.59 23.34
CA ASP A 160 -6.43 -12.13 23.12
C ASP A 160 -6.28 -11.34 24.42
N ALA A 161 -7.06 -11.67 25.47
CA ALA A 161 -6.94 -11.02 26.78
C ALA A 161 -5.52 -11.08 27.35
N ARG A 162 -4.80 -12.19 27.13
CA ARG A 162 -3.41 -12.36 27.52
C ARG A 162 -2.51 -11.42 26.70
N LEU A 163 -2.68 -11.38 25.38
CA LEU A 163 -1.88 -10.50 24.52
C LEU A 163 -2.11 -9.01 24.82
N ARG A 164 -3.36 -8.60 25.08
CA ARG A 164 -3.72 -7.26 25.53
C ARG A 164 -3.09 -6.90 26.87
N GLU A 165 -2.98 -7.84 27.80
CA GLU A 165 -2.25 -7.62 29.06
C GLU A 165 -0.80 -7.19 28.81
N VAL A 166 -0.16 -7.72 27.77
CA VAL A 166 1.20 -7.29 27.39
C VAL A 166 1.20 -5.83 26.92
N ILE A 167 0.28 -5.46 26.03
CA ILE A 167 0.14 -4.08 25.52
C ILE A 167 -0.06 -3.09 26.68
N ARG A 168 -0.93 -3.42 27.65
CA ARG A 168 -1.28 -2.56 28.79
C ARG A 168 -0.15 -2.31 29.78
N ARG A 169 0.92 -3.10 29.74
CA ARG A 169 2.11 -2.88 30.60
C ARG A 169 2.94 -1.68 30.16
N TYR A 170 2.76 -1.22 28.91
CA TYR A 170 3.61 -0.19 28.32
C TYR A 170 2.81 1.07 28.00
N ASP A 171 3.43 2.22 28.24
CA ASP A 171 2.90 3.53 27.87
C ASP A 171 3.34 3.85 26.44
N PHE A 172 2.44 3.69 25.47
CA PHE A 172 2.78 3.89 24.06
C PHE A 172 3.02 5.36 23.70
N LYS A 173 2.59 6.31 24.55
CA LYS A 173 2.89 7.73 24.36
C LYS A 173 4.41 7.95 24.31
N LYS A 174 5.18 7.20 25.09
CA LYS A 174 6.66 7.28 25.11
C LYS A 174 7.28 7.02 23.74
N TYR A 175 6.75 6.07 22.99
CA TYR A 175 7.22 5.76 21.64
C TYR A 175 6.66 6.77 20.62
N ALA A 176 5.35 7.05 20.73
CA ALA A 176 4.62 7.90 19.80
C ALA A 176 5.07 9.37 19.81
N THR A 177 5.59 9.89 20.93
CA THR A 177 6.03 11.29 21.02
C THR A 177 7.54 11.46 21.01
N ASN A 178 8.32 10.41 20.79
CA ASN A 178 9.78 10.50 20.74
C ASN A 178 10.24 10.95 19.34
N PRO A 179 10.94 12.09 19.20
CA PRO A 179 11.39 12.58 17.89
C PRO A 179 12.31 11.62 17.13
N GLU A 180 13.23 10.93 17.80
CA GLU A 180 14.11 9.94 17.15
C GLU A 180 13.32 8.76 16.61
N MET A 181 12.28 8.33 17.34
CA MET A 181 11.38 7.28 16.90
C MET A 181 10.54 7.73 15.72
N ILE A 182 10.02 8.97 15.75
CA ILE A 182 9.28 9.56 14.62
C ILE A 182 10.17 9.62 13.37
N GLU A 183 11.42 10.06 13.51
CA GLU A 183 12.37 10.11 12.40
C GLU A 183 12.72 8.73 11.83
N ALA A 184 12.64 7.66 12.62
CA ALA A 184 12.98 6.30 12.22
C ALA A 184 11.78 5.45 11.75
N TRP A 185 10.59 5.76 12.25
CA TRP A 185 9.42 4.89 12.24
C TRP A 185 8.10 5.63 11.96
N ALA A 186 8.12 6.85 11.40
CA ALA A 186 6.93 7.69 11.20
C ALA A 186 5.68 6.94 10.73
N ALA A 187 5.77 6.21 9.60
CA ALA A 187 4.66 5.42 9.08
C ALA A 187 4.20 4.32 10.05
N GLN A 188 5.13 3.59 10.67
CA GLN A 188 4.80 2.53 11.61
C GLN A 188 4.10 3.11 12.86
N LEU A 189 4.61 4.20 13.42
CA LEU A 189 4.01 4.86 14.57
C LEU A 189 2.62 5.40 14.24
N ALA A 190 2.43 6.00 13.05
CA ALA A 190 1.12 6.42 12.58
C ALA A 190 0.12 5.25 12.58
N ASN A 191 0.49 4.10 12.00
CA ASN A 191 -0.40 2.93 12.03
C ASN A 191 -0.68 2.48 13.47
N GLN A 192 0.35 2.40 14.30
CA GLN A 192 0.24 1.87 15.67
C GLN A 192 -0.66 2.72 16.56
N VAL A 193 -0.61 4.06 16.48
CA VAL A 193 -1.47 4.90 17.33
C VAL A 193 -2.95 4.75 17.00
N TYR A 194 -3.29 4.53 15.73
CA TYR A 194 -4.64 4.22 15.30
C TYR A 194 -5.06 2.80 15.66
N TRP A 195 -4.17 1.82 15.49
CA TRP A 195 -4.42 0.44 15.93
C TRP A 195 -4.70 0.34 17.42
N LEU A 196 -3.96 1.07 18.26
CA LEU A 196 -4.23 1.12 19.70
C LEU A 196 -5.62 1.68 20.01
N LYS A 197 -6.04 2.71 19.27
CA LYS A 197 -7.38 3.31 19.40
C LYS A 197 -8.47 2.35 18.94
N GLN A 198 -8.31 1.73 17.77
CA GLN A 198 -9.26 0.76 17.18
C GLN A 198 -9.43 -0.48 18.07
N LEU A 199 -8.34 -0.97 18.66
CA LEU A 199 -8.39 -2.06 19.63
C LEU A 199 -8.93 -1.63 20.99
N GLY A 200 -9.14 -0.34 21.26
CA GLY A 200 -9.63 0.17 22.55
C GLY A 200 -8.58 0.09 23.68
N GLU A 201 -7.29 0.09 23.34
CA GLU A 201 -6.20 -0.04 24.32
C GLU A 201 -5.69 1.31 24.82
N GLN A 202 -5.30 2.22 23.91
CA GLN A 202 -4.80 3.55 24.24
C GLN A 202 -5.14 4.54 23.12
N ASP A 203 -5.63 5.73 23.45
CA ASP A 203 -5.78 6.82 22.48
C ASP A 203 -4.62 7.81 22.62
N VAL A 204 -3.60 7.64 21.78
CA VAL A 204 -2.42 8.50 21.71
C VAL A 204 -2.29 9.18 20.34
N VAL A 205 -3.36 9.19 19.54
CA VAL A 205 -3.36 9.71 18.16
C VAL A 205 -3.00 11.19 18.13
N GLN A 206 -3.68 12.03 18.91
CA GLN A 206 -3.42 13.48 18.91
C GLN A 206 -1.99 13.78 19.41
N ALA A 207 -1.53 13.07 20.43
CA ALA A 207 -0.17 13.25 20.96
C ALA A 207 0.90 12.92 19.90
N PHE A 208 0.68 11.86 19.11
CA PHE A 208 1.54 11.54 17.97
C PHE A 208 1.50 12.64 16.91
N ILE A 209 0.32 13.10 16.49
CA ILE A 209 0.18 14.15 15.47
C ILE A 209 0.93 15.43 15.90
N ASP A 210 0.77 15.85 17.16
CA ASP A 210 1.43 17.04 17.68
C ASP A 210 2.97 16.87 17.66
N ALA A 211 3.47 15.72 18.13
CA ALA A 211 4.90 15.41 18.13
C ALA A 211 5.46 15.25 16.72
N PHE A 212 4.70 14.66 15.80
CA PHE A 212 5.06 14.49 14.40
C PHE A 212 5.27 15.84 13.72
N ARG A 213 4.33 16.77 13.91
CA ARG A 213 4.41 18.13 13.35
C ARG A 213 5.56 18.94 13.95
N GLN A 214 5.87 18.74 15.23
CA GLN A 214 7.03 19.36 15.88
C GLN A 214 8.36 18.79 15.38
N THR A 215 8.39 17.49 15.07
CA THR A 215 9.58 16.79 14.54
C THR A 215 9.84 17.19 13.09
N TYR A 216 8.77 17.34 12.29
CA TYR A 216 8.82 17.70 10.87
C TYR A 216 8.06 19.00 10.56
N PRO A 217 8.51 20.16 11.05
CA PRO A 217 7.87 21.44 10.72
C PRO A 217 8.14 21.80 9.24
N ASP A 218 7.11 22.20 8.51
CA ASP A 218 7.16 22.46 7.05
C ASP A 218 8.25 23.46 6.65
N ALA A 219 8.49 24.48 7.49
CA ALA A 219 9.54 25.47 7.27
C ALA A 219 10.96 24.88 7.17
N LYS A 220 11.18 23.64 7.62
CA LYS A 220 12.48 22.94 7.57
C LYS A 220 12.63 21.97 6.41
N ASP A 221 11.65 21.83 5.51
CA ASP A 221 11.68 20.80 4.45
C ASP A 221 12.87 20.90 3.50
N LYS A 222 13.40 22.11 3.30
CA LYS A 222 14.61 22.35 2.50
C LYS A 222 15.88 21.81 3.15
N GLN A 223 15.86 21.56 4.46
CA GLN A 223 16.99 21.04 5.23
C GLN A 223 16.96 19.51 5.31
N LEU A 224 15.83 18.88 5.02
CA LEU A 224 15.68 17.44 5.04
C LEU A 224 16.37 16.81 3.84
N ASN A 225 17.14 15.74 4.07
CA ASN A 225 17.63 14.90 2.97
C ASN A 225 16.46 14.09 2.34
N GLY A 226 16.73 13.35 1.26
CA GLY A 226 15.69 12.56 0.56
C GLY A 226 15.03 11.51 1.46
N GLN A 227 15.79 10.83 2.32
CA GLN A 227 15.25 9.83 3.24
C GLN A 227 14.35 10.46 4.30
N GLN A 228 14.78 11.55 4.93
CA GLN A 228 14.03 12.27 5.96
C GLN A 228 12.75 12.90 5.40
N TYR A 229 12.84 13.52 4.22
CA TYR A 229 11.67 14.08 3.54
C TYR A 229 10.70 12.96 3.15
N GLY A 230 11.19 11.84 2.63
CA GLY A 230 10.37 10.66 2.36
C GLY A 230 9.70 10.10 3.63
N ASN A 231 10.41 10.05 4.75
CA ASN A 231 9.84 9.58 6.02
C ASN A 231 8.75 10.51 6.57
N LYS A 232 8.89 11.83 6.40
CA LYS A 232 7.82 12.80 6.67
C LYS A 232 6.58 12.49 5.83
N LEU A 233 6.75 12.35 4.51
CA LEU A 233 5.62 12.07 3.62
C LEU A 233 4.94 10.73 3.96
N TYR A 234 5.71 9.68 4.20
CA TYR A 234 5.19 8.40 4.69
C TYR A 234 4.41 8.53 6.00
N GLY A 235 4.87 9.36 6.93
CA GLY A 235 4.13 9.63 8.17
C GLY A 235 2.77 10.27 7.89
N MET A 236 2.73 11.27 7.02
CA MET A 236 1.48 11.94 6.60
C MET A 236 0.52 10.98 5.89
N THR A 237 0.99 10.20 4.91
CA THR A 237 0.13 9.25 4.18
C THR A 237 -0.39 8.14 5.09
N HIS A 238 0.42 7.65 6.02
CA HIS A 238 0.00 6.60 6.94
C HIS A 238 -0.95 7.09 8.04
N ILE A 239 -0.97 8.38 8.41
CA ILE A 239 -2.05 8.93 9.24
C ILE A 239 -3.39 8.76 8.52
N ILE A 240 -3.45 9.08 7.23
CA ILE A 240 -4.66 8.92 6.41
C ILE A 240 -5.03 7.44 6.25
N PHE A 241 -4.05 6.58 5.94
CA PHE A 241 -4.32 5.16 5.74
C PHE A 241 -4.79 4.47 7.02
N ALA A 242 -4.19 4.80 8.16
CA ALA A 242 -4.57 4.19 9.42
C ALA A 242 -5.96 4.65 9.89
N ASP A 243 -6.32 5.92 9.68
CA ASP A 243 -7.66 6.45 9.92
C ASP A 243 -8.72 5.81 9.00
N SER A 244 -8.35 5.50 7.75
CA SER A 244 -9.22 4.77 6.81
C SER A 244 -9.40 3.28 7.12
N GLU A 245 -8.82 2.80 8.23
CA GLU A 245 -8.69 1.37 8.56
C GLU A 245 -8.10 0.55 7.40
N TYR A 246 -7.07 1.12 6.77
CA TYR A 246 -6.42 0.60 5.57
C TYR A 246 -7.42 0.33 4.43
N TYR A 247 -8.04 1.40 3.92
CA TYR A 247 -8.94 1.41 2.76
C TYR A 247 -10.32 0.78 2.98
N GLN A 248 -10.73 0.59 4.23
CA GLN A 248 -12.06 0.09 4.57
C GLN A 248 -13.10 1.20 4.61
N HIS A 249 -12.69 2.41 4.99
CA HIS A 249 -13.56 3.57 5.12
C HIS A 249 -12.97 4.80 4.42
N GLN A 250 -13.84 5.75 4.09
CA GLN A 250 -13.40 7.08 3.68
C GLN A 250 -12.94 7.87 4.90
N VAL A 251 -12.04 8.83 4.68
CA VAL A 251 -11.62 9.80 5.70
C VAL A 251 -12.29 11.14 5.47
N ASP A 252 -12.46 11.93 6.53
CA ASP A 252 -12.92 13.32 6.40
C ASP A 252 -11.72 14.23 6.16
N GLU A 253 -11.71 14.95 5.03
CA GLU A 253 -10.68 15.94 4.70
C GLU A 253 -10.45 16.92 5.85
N LYS A 254 -11.54 17.38 6.49
CA LYS A 254 -11.46 18.42 7.53
C LYS A 254 -10.69 17.96 8.76
N GLN A 255 -10.72 16.67 9.08
CA GLN A 255 -10.00 16.12 10.23
C GLN A 255 -8.49 16.10 9.98
N HIS A 256 -8.07 16.04 8.71
CA HIS A 256 -6.67 15.99 8.30
C HIS A 256 -6.28 17.16 7.38
N GLN A 257 -6.98 18.29 7.48
CA GLN A 257 -6.86 19.42 6.55
C GLN A 257 -5.39 19.84 6.34
N TRP A 258 -4.60 19.84 7.42
CA TRP A 258 -3.18 20.21 7.37
C TRP A 258 -2.34 19.28 6.47
N ILE A 259 -2.70 18.01 6.32
CA ILE A 259 -2.03 17.07 5.42
C ILE A 259 -2.43 17.38 3.97
N PHE A 260 -3.72 17.56 3.72
CA PHE A 260 -4.24 17.83 2.38
C PHE A 260 -3.75 19.18 1.84
N ASP A 261 -3.76 20.22 2.68
CA ASP A 261 -3.22 21.54 2.33
C ASP A 261 -1.73 21.46 2.03
N TYR A 262 -0.96 20.76 2.86
CA TYR A 262 0.46 20.53 2.63
C TYR A 262 0.71 19.81 1.29
N PHE A 263 -0.03 18.73 1.00
CA PHE A 263 0.11 18.03 -0.28
C PHE A 263 -0.24 18.90 -1.48
N ARG A 264 -1.29 19.72 -1.41
CA ARG A 264 -1.65 20.67 -2.47
C ARG A 264 -0.57 21.71 -2.70
N GLU A 265 -0.07 22.32 -1.62
CA GLU A 265 0.94 23.37 -1.70
C GLU A 265 2.27 22.83 -2.25
N HIS A 266 2.63 21.60 -1.89
CA HIS A 266 3.95 21.03 -2.18
C HIS A 266 3.97 19.96 -3.26
N ILE A 267 2.87 19.72 -3.98
CA ILE A 267 2.77 18.59 -4.92
C ILE A 267 3.91 18.57 -5.94
N ASP A 268 4.29 19.70 -6.52
CA ASP A 268 5.37 19.73 -7.53
C ASP A 268 6.72 19.36 -6.92
N THR A 269 6.97 19.74 -5.65
CA THR A 269 8.18 19.33 -4.92
C THR A 269 8.14 17.84 -4.54
N ILE A 270 6.97 17.34 -4.16
CA ILE A 270 6.76 15.91 -3.87
C ILE A 270 7.09 15.07 -5.11
N LEU A 271 6.55 15.42 -6.28
CA LEU A 271 6.80 14.69 -7.54
C LEU A 271 8.29 14.64 -7.93
N ILE A 272 9.07 15.66 -7.57
CA ILE A 272 10.50 15.73 -7.87
C ILE A 272 11.34 14.91 -6.88
N ARG A 273 10.98 14.91 -5.60
CA ARG A 273 11.84 14.41 -4.51
C ARG A 273 11.43 13.04 -3.97
N ALA A 274 10.16 12.68 -4.09
CA ALA A 274 9.63 11.47 -3.50
C ALA A 274 9.79 10.27 -4.43
N LYS A 275 9.78 9.07 -3.83
CA LYS A 275 9.73 7.81 -4.56
C LYS A 275 8.31 7.57 -5.07
N GLU A 276 8.18 6.72 -6.08
CA GLU A 276 6.91 6.43 -6.75
C GLU A 276 5.88 5.81 -5.81
N ASP A 277 6.29 5.02 -4.83
CA ASP A 277 5.35 4.51 -3.83
C ASP A 277 4.76 5.65 -3.00
N ILE A 278 5.57 6.58 -2.49
CA ILE A 278 5.09 7.77 -1.77
C ILE A 278 4.18 8.64 -2.66
N ILE A 279 4.55 8.86 -3.93
CA ILE A 279 3.71 9.61 -4.88
C ILE A 279 2.35 8.93 -5.03
N ALA A 280 2.33 7.60 -5.15
CA ALA A 280 1.09 6.83 -5.22
C ALA A 280 0.27 6.98 -3.93
N GLU A 281 0.91 6.93 -2.76
CA GLU A 281 0.23 7.08 -1.47
C GLU A 281 -0.39 8.47 -1.27
N VAL A 282 0.28 9.53 -1.74
CA VAL A 282 -0.27 10.89 -1.74
C VAL A 282 -1.55 10.93 -2.57
N GLY A 283 -1.55 10.42 -3.80
CA GLY A 283 -2.75 10.37 -4.64
C GLY A 283 -3.89 9.55 -4.00
N ILE A 284 -3.56 8.39 -3.43
CA ILE A 284 -4.53 7.53 -2.72
C ILE A 284 -5.12 8.23 -1.50
N SER A 285 -4.35 9.08 -0.80
CA SER A 285 -4.86 9.84 0.35
C SER A 285 -6.02 10.75 -0.05
N PHE A 286 -5.98 11.40 -1.22
CA PHE A 286 -7.09 12.20 -1.73
C PHE A 286 -8.27 11.34 -2.16
N LEU A 287 -8.01 10.19 -2.78
CA LEU A 287 -9.06 9.25 -3.18
C LEU A 287 -9.82 8.69 -1.96
N LEU A 288 -9.13 8.47 -0.84
CA LEU A 288 -9.72 8.07 0.44
C LEU A 288 -10.61 9.16 1.05
N ALA A 289 -10.32 10.44 0.80
CA ALA A 289 -11.16 11.56 1.20
C ALA A 289 -12.31 11.85 0.23
N GLY A 290 -12.47 11.05 -0.84
CA GLY A 290 -13.47 11.31 -1.88
C GLY A 290 -13.12 12.48 -2.81
N LEU A 291 -11.87 12.93 -2.82
CA LEU A 291 -11.38 14.09 -3.57
C LEU A 291 -10.82 13.68 -4.94
N GLY A 292 -11.53 12.82 -5.67
CA GLY A 292 -11.04 12.23 -6.93
C GLY A 292 -10.77 13.22 -8.06
N ASP A 293 -11.43 14.38 -8.03
CA ASP A 293 -11.27 15.47 -9.01
C ASP A 293 -10.22 16.52 -8.58
N ASP A 294 -9.56 16.34 -7.42
CA ASP A 294 -8.51 17.25 -6.97
C ASP A 294 -7.29 17.16 -7.91
N PRO A 295 -6.68 18.31 -8.32
CA PRO A 295 -5.52 18.31 -9.21
C PRO A 295 -4.34 17.46 -8.74
N VAL A 296 -4.19 17.22 -7.43
CA VAL A 296 -3.17 16.33 -6.89
C VAL A 296 -3.34 14.89 -7.39
N VAL A 297 -4.57 14.40 -7.52
CA VAL A 297 -4.85 13.04 -8.02
C VAL A 297 -4.38 12.89 -9.46
N GLU A 298 -4.69 13.86 -10.32
CA GLU A 298 -4.27 13.83 -11.72
C GLU A 298 -2.74 13.90 -11.85
N LYS A 299 -2.11 14.83 -11.12
CA LYS A 299 -0.64 14.97 -11.11
C LYS A 299 0.08 13.70 -10.67
N THR A 300 -0.41 13.05 -9.62
CA THR A 300 0.18 11.79 -9.12
C THR A 300 -0.05 10.64 -10.11
N ARG A 301 -1.25 10.51 -10.71
CA ARG A 301 -1.52 9.49 -11.74
C ARG A 301 -0.61 9.64 -12.96
N GLN A 302 -0.42 10.86 -13.45
CA GLN A 302 0.49 11.14 -14.57
C GLN A 302 1.93 10.74 -14.23
N ALA A 303 2.42 11.11 -13.05
CA ALA A 303 3.76 10.75 -12.61
C ALA A 303 3.94 9.24 -12.51
N ILE A 304 3.00 8.53 -11.87
CA ILE A 304 3.06 7.07 -11.72
C ILE A 304 2.96 6.36 -13.06
N GLN A 305 2.06 6.78 -13.95
CA GLN A 305 1.95 6.21 -15.28
C GLN A 305 3.25 6.39 -16.08
N ALA A 306 3.90 7.54 -15.97
CA ALA A 306 5.16 7.82 -16.65
C ALA A 306 6.34 6.98 -16.12
N SER A 307 6.28 6.50 -14.88
CA SER A 307 7.32 5.66 -14.28
C SER A 307 7.19 4.17 -14.62
N ILE A 308 6.15 3.76 -15.35
CA ILE A 308 5.97 2.36 -15.75
C ILE A 308 6.91 2.04 -16.91
N ASP A 309 7.69 0.98 -16.75
CA ASP A 309 8.39 0.35 -17.88
C ASP A 309 7.37 -0.51 -18.65
N PRO A 310 7.05 -0.20 -19.91
CA PRO A 310 6.03 -0.92 -20.67
C PRO A 310 6.46 -2.33 -21.07
N GLU A 311 7.77 -2.62 -21.16
CA GLU A 311 8.29 -3.94 -21.53
C GLU A 311 8.29 -4.88 -20.32
N ARG A 312 8.65 -4.36 -19.15
CA ARG A 312 8.64 -5.09 -17.88
C ARG A 312 7.27 -5.09 -17.21
N GLY A 313 6.38 -4.21 -17.65
CA GLY A 313 5.02 -4.09 -17.15
C GLY A 313 4.96 -3.74 -15.68
N MET A 314 5.90 -2.95 -15.14
CA MET A 314 5.94 -2.53 -13.74
C MET A 314 6.84 -1.31 -13.56
N ILE A 315 6.77 -0.68 -12.39
CA ILE A 315 7.65 0.42 -11.99
C ILE A 315 8.94 -0.17 -11.37
N PRO A 316 10.14 0.18 -11.87
CA PRO A 316 11.41 -0.30 -11.33
C PRO A 316 11.72 0.30 -9.96
N SER A 317 12.70 -0.25 -9.26
CA SER A 317 13.22 0.34 -8.03
C SER A 317 13.98 1.64 -8.30
N VAL A 318 14.34 2.35 -7.22
CA VAL A 318 15.22 3.53 -7.31
C VAL A 318 16.61 3.21 -7.89
N SER A 319 17.04 1.94 -7.83
CA SER A 319 18.27 1.44 -8.47
C SER A 319 18.03 0.85 -9.87
N GLY A 320 16.80 0.85 -10.37
CA GLY A 320 16.43 0.34 -11.68
C GLY A 320 16.13 -1.16 -11.74
N ASP A 321 16.00 -1.86 -10.61
CA ASP A 321 15.68 -3.29 -10.59
C ASP A 321 14.17 -3.58 -10.72
N PHE A 322 13.86 -4.78 -11.19
CA PHE A 322 12.49 -5.26 -11.47
C PHE A 322 12.13 -6.48 -10.60
N GLU A 323 12.73 -6.58 -9.42
CA GLU A 323 12.46 -7.69 -8.50
C GLU A 323 11.05 -7.57 -7.92
N LEU A 324 10.21 -8.58 -8.16
CA LEU A 324 8.79 -8.53 -7.79
C LEU A 324 8.58 -8.39 -6.27
N GLU A 325 9.35 -9.14 -5.48
CA GLU A 325 9.23 -9.20 -4.01
C GLU A 325 9.49 -7.82 -3.36
N SER A 326 10.56 -7.15 -3.75
CA SER A 326 10.91 -5.82 -3.23
C SER A 326 10.04 -4.72 -3.85
N GLY A 327 9.63 -4.87 -5.12
CA GLY A 327 8.80 -3.92 -5.84
C GLY A 327 7.30 -3.96 -5.53
N GLU A 328 6.82 -4.99 -4.82
CA GLU A 328 5.38 -5.27 -4.63
C GLU A 328 4.61 -4.06 -4.08
N HIS A 329 5.11 -3.42 -3.02
CA HIS A 329 4.41 -2.30 -2.36
C HIS A 329 4.19 -1.13 -3.32
N ARG A 330 5.23 -0.75 -4.06
CA ARG A 330 5.18 0.33 -5.05
C ARG A 330 4.17 0.03 -6.15
N ASN A 331 4.18 -1.19 -6.66
CA ASN A 331 3.37 -1.57 -7.81
C ASN A 331 1.90 -1.83 -7.45
N VAL A 332 1.60 -2.39 -6.27
CA VAL A 332 0.20 -2.51 -5.83
C VAL A 332 -0.42 -1.14 -5.57
N LEU A 333 0.31 -0.20 -5.00
CA LEU A 333 -0.17 1.18 -4.84
C LEU A 333 -0.37 1.88 -6.20
N ALA A 334 0.50 1.63 -7.17
CA ALA A 334 0.32 2.15 -8.53
C ALA A 334 -0.97 1.62 -9.16
N ILE A 335 -1.25 0.31 -9.05
CA ILE A 335 -2.52 -0.28 -9.52
C ILE A 335 -3.70 0.43 -8.85
N MET A 336 -3.66 0.59 -7.52
CA MET A 336 -4.74 1.22 -6.76
C MET A 336 -4.97 2.69 -7.15
N LEU A 337 -3.92 3.48 -7.36
CA LEU A 337 -4.05 4.88 -7.76
C LEU A 337 -4.62 5.02 -9.18
N LEU A 338 -4.09 4.24 -10.11
CA LEU A 338 -4.40 4.33 -11.53
C LEU A 338 -5.79 3.76 -11.88
N ASP A 339 -6.25 2.77 -11.13
CA ASP A 339 -7.57 2.14 -11.29
C ASP A 339 -8.33 2.07 -9.95
N TRP A 340 -8.35 3.20 -9.24
CA TRP A 340 -9.07 3.32 -7.97
C TRP A 340 -10.55 3.02 -8.14
N GLN A 341 -11.06 2.10 -7.33
CA GLN A 341 -12.47 1.71 -7.36
C GLN A 341 -13.25 2.44 -6.27
N ARG A 342 -13.12 1.96 -5.04
CA ARG A 342 -13.78 2.46 -3.83
C ARG A 342 -13.16 1.82 -2.61
N VAL A 343 -13.46 2.38 -1.45
CA VAL A 343 -13.24 1.71 -0.17
C VAL A 343 -14.25 0.59 0.00
N ASN A 344 -13.82 -0.51 0.62
CA ASN A 344 -14.72 -1.58 1.03
C ASN A 344 -14.27 -2.12 2.39
N GLU A 345 -15.20 -2.21 3.33
CA GLU A 345 -15.03 -2.84 4.64
C GLU A 345 -14.95 -4.37 4.49
N ALA A 346 -13.82 -4.81 3.95
CA ALA A 346 -13.64 -6.17 3.47
C ALA A 346 -12.16 -6.61 3.47
N PRO A 347 -11.89 -7.91 3.42
CA PRO A 347 -12.83 -8.96 3.83
C PRO A 347 -13.02 -8.94 5.34
N THR A 348 -14.25 -9.08 5.81
CA THR A 348 -14.56 -9.25 7.24
C THR A 348 -15.34 -10.54 7.45
N LEU A 349 -15.24 -11.15 8.63
CA LEU A 349 -15.96 -12.39 8.95
C LEU A 349 -17.47 -12.23 8.71
N GLN A 350 -18.02 -11.07 9.05
CA GLN A 350 -19.43 -10.74 8.89
C GLN A 350 -19.86 -10.61 7.42
N HIS A 351 -19.12 -9.84 6.62
CA HIS A 351 -19.54 -9.49 5.26
C HIS A 351 -19.03 -10.48 4.20
N ASN A 352 -17.94 -11.21 4.48
CA ASN A 352 -17.27 -12.10 3.54
C ASN A 352 -17.01 -13.50 4.13
N PRO A 353 -17.99 -14.20 4.75
CA PRO A 353 -17.76 -15.41 5.56
C PRO A 353 -17.11 -16.57 4.78
N LYS A 354 -17.26 -16.60 3.45
CA LYS A 354 -16.62 -17.62 2.60
C LYS A 354 -15.09 -17.57 2.65
N VAL A 355 -14.50 -16.37 2.77
CA VAL A 355 -13.05 -16.18 2.92
C VAL A 355 -12.54 -16.83 4.21
N PHE A 356 -13.41 -16.93 5.23
CA PHE A 356 -13.10 -17.43 6.57
C PHE A 356 -13.60 -18.86 6.82
N SER A 357 -13.95 -19.60 5.76
CA SER A 357 -14.49 -20.96 5.85
C SER A 357 -13.55 -21.98 6.51
N SER A 358 -12.25 -21.68 6.56
CA SER A 358 -11.23 -22.45 7.27
C SER A 358 -10.35 -21.51 8.08
N MET A 359 -10.75 -21.14 9.31
CA MET A 359 -9.94 -20.24 10.12
C MET A 359 -8.63 -20.92 10.58
N PRO A 360 -7.47 -20.26 10.42
CA PRO A 360 -6.22 -20.75 10.98
C PRO A 360 -6.30 -20.95 12.50
N TYR A 361 -5.66 -21.99 13.01
CA TYR A 361 -5.65 -22.27 14.45
C TYR A 361 -5.20 -21.07 15.26
N GLY A 362 -5.93 -20.75 16.34
CA GLY A 362 -5.63 -19.64 17.22
C GLY A 362 -6.51 -18.42 16.97
N LEU A 363 -7.06 -18.23 15.77
CA LEU A 363 -8.02 -17.17 15.50
C LEU A 363 -9.46 -17.64 15.77
N ILE A 364 -10.27 -16.73 16.32
CA ILE A 364 -11.70 -16.90 16.57
C ILE A 364 -12.42 -15.60 16.14
N ALA A 365 -13.74 -15.67 15.97
CA ALA A 365 -14.55 -14.46 15.81
C ALA A 365 -14.30 -13.52 17.00
N ASP A 366 -14.13 -12.23 16.71
CA ASP A 366 -14.02 -11.24 17.77
C ASP A 366 -15.30 -11.17 18.61
N LYS A 367 -15.14 -10.82 19.88
CA LYS A 367 -16.31 -10.58 20.73
C LYS A 367 -16.89 -9.21 20.35
N PRO A 368 -18.22 -9.07 20.28
CA PRO A 368 -18.82 -7.74 20.21
C PRO A 368 -18.27 -6.90 21.36
N ALA A 369 -17.81 -5.68 21.06
CA ALA A 369 -17.39 -4.74 22.10
C ALA A 369 -18.51 -4.65 23.14
N GLN A 370 -18.21 -5.01 24.40
CA GLN A 370 -19.18 -4.77 25.47
C GLN A 370 -19.31 -3.25 25.62
N PRO A 371 -20.55 -2.72 25.59
CA PRO A 371 -20.80 -1.28 25.59
C PRO A 371 -20.29 -0.56 26.84
#